data_AF-A0A7V8RXG6-F1
#
_entry.id   AF-A0A7V8RXG6-F1
#
_cell.length_a   1.000
_cell.length_b   1.000
_cell.length_c   1.000
_cell.angle_alpha   90.00
_cell.angle_beta   90.00
_cell.angle_gamma   90.00
#
_symmetry.space_group_name_H-M   'P 1'
#
loop_
_entity.id
_entity.type
_entity.pdbx_description
1 polymer ?
#
loop_
_entity_poly.entity_id
_entity_poly.type
_entity_poly.pdbx_seq_one_letter_code
_entity_poly.pdbx_strand_id
1 'polypeptide(L)'
;MGGSGDGDEGGAGAESGAQSGQGASQGGSDKGFPADTPVAQMTDAQQAAYWKHYSREHEGKAKAFTTLGVTPEQIQQLQERNAELEKAQMDASELALKEATDKAAADARAATEADWKPKLLASQLKSAASQVLSGDQLTEWLDSVDPGKFVGDNGEIDESKVMGKLTAIFGQKKEQQQQQPFWGQHSTGHQSADKPGTAGRAAAAKRFPSKT
;
A
#
# COMPACT_ATOMS: atom_id res chain seq x y z
N MET A 1 -28.19 -73.09 21.62
CA MET A 1 -29.55 -73.37 22.12
C MET A 1 -30.40 -72.23 21.59
N GLY A 2 -31.16 -72.34 20.50
CA GLY A 2 -32.12 -73.39 20.14
C GLY A 2 -33.51 -72.83 20.41
N GLY A 3 -34.30 -72.55 19.36
CA GLY A 3 -35.65 -72.02 19.53
C GLY A 3 -36.31 -71.55 18.22
N SER A 4 -36.48 -72.48 17.28
CA SER A 4 -37.49 -72.36 16.22
C SER A 4 -38.87 -72.67 16.81
N GLY A 5 -39.90 -71.94 16.39
CA GLY A 5 -41.29 -72.19 16.72
C GLY A 5 -42.17 -71.78 15.54
N ASP A 6 -42.32 -72.71 14.60
CA ASP A 6 -43.28 -72.70 13.49
C ASP A 6 -44.62 -73.30 13.93
N GLY A 7 -45.70 -72.87 13.28
CA GLY A 7 -47.02 -73.52 13.24
C GLY A 7 -48.04 -72.97 14.24
N ASP A 8 -49.33 -72.87 13.94
CA ASP A 8 -50.18 -73.07 12.77
C ASP A 8 -51.59 -72.70 13.28
N GLU A 9 -52.39 -71.96 12.51
CA GLU A 9 -53.85 -72.12 12.57
C GLU A 9 -54.50 -71.44 11.37
N GLY A 10 -54.94 -72.28 10.43
CA GLY A 10 -55.77 -71.90 9.29
C GLY A 10 -57.24 -71.69 9.67
N GLY A 11 -57.99 -71.08 8.76
CA GLY A 11 -59.45 -70.98 8.88
C GLY A 11 -60.06 -70.03 7.87
N ALA A 12 -60.31 -70.53 6.66
CA ALA A 12 -61.04 -69.83 5.61
C ALA A 12 -62.55 -69.68 5.95
N GLY A 13 -63.11 -68.52 5.63
CA GLY A 13 -64.54 -68.23 5.64
C GLY A 13 -64.81 -66.95 4.87
N ALA A 14 -65.29 -67.10 3.63
CA ALA A 14 -65.59 -66.04 2.67
C ALA A 14 -66.96 -65.42 2.93
N GLU A 15 -67.15 -64.15 2.49
CA GLU A 15 -68.35 -63.55 1.86
C GLU A 15 -68.18 -62.01 1.86
N SER A 16 -67.50 -61.43 0.87
CA SER A 16 -68.03 -60.88 -0.39
C SER A 16 -69.14 -59.82 -0.27
N GLY A 17 -68.74 -58.54 -0.40
CA GLY A 17 -69.19 -57.74 -1.55
C GLY A 17 -70.05 -56.51 -1.28
N ALA A 18 -69.45 -55.32 -1.50
CA ALA A 18 -69.91 -54.23 -2.38
C ALA A 18 -69.20 -52.92 -1.98
N GLN A 19 -68.77 -52.01 -2.84
CA GLN A 19 -68.52 -51.98 -4.27
C GLN A 19 -67.70 -50.70 -4.51
N SER A 20 -66.63 -50.86 -5.29
CA SER A 20 -65.81 -49.87 -5.98
C SER A 20 -66.33 -48.43 -6.14
N GLY A 21 -65.45 -47.47 -5.83
CA GLY A 21 -65.37 -46.16 -6.49
C GLY A 21 -63.92 -45.90 -6.91
N GLN A 22 -63.56 -46.31 -8.13
CA GLN A 22 -62.27 -46.05 -8.77
C GLN A 22 -61.99 -44.57 -8.99
N GLY A 23 -60.73 -44.17 -8.83
CA GLY A 23 -60.10 -43.21 -9.74
C GLY A 23 -59.38 -42.02 -9.08
N ALA A 24 -58.07 -42.17 -8.84
CA ALA A 24 -57.05 -41.19 -9.22
C ALA A 24 -55.66 -41.75 -8.89
N SER A 25 -54.86 -41.95 -9.94
CA SER A 25 -53.40 -42.04 -9.82
C SER A 25 -52.87 -40.73 -9.26
N GLN A 26 -52.07 -40.75 -8.17
CA GLN A 26 -50.97 -39.81 -7.94
C GLN A 26 -50.22 -40.05 -6.63
N GLY A 27 -48.92 -40.37 -6.75
CA GLY A 27 -47.87 -39.93 -5.83
C GLY A 27 -48.13 -40.07 -4.34
N GLY A 28 -48.39 -41.28 -3.85
CA GLY A 28 -48.37 -41.53 -2.41
C GLY A 28 -46.93 -41.45 -1.91
N SER A 29 -46.48 -40.29 -1.44
CA SER A 29 -45.26 -40.19 -0.65
C SER A 29 -45.40 -41.11 0.57
N ASP A 30 -44.33 -41.81 0.96
CA ASP A 30 -44.25 -42.72 2.12
C ASP A 30 -44.76 -42.14 3.45
N LYS A 31 -44.99 -40.83 3.47
CA LYS A 31 -45.44 -40.02 4.61
C LYS A 31 -46.98 -39.94 4.75
N GLY A 32 -47.74 -40.49 3.80
CA GLY A 32 -49.22 -40.52 3.86
C GLY A 32 -49.91 -39.22 3.45
N PHE A 33 -49.19 -38.25 2.90
CA PHE A 33 -49.71 -37.01 2.33
C PHE A 33 -48.91 -36.64 1.07
N PRO A 34 -49.53 -35.98 0.07
CA PRO A 34 -48.84 -35.52 -1.15
C PRO A 34 -47.93 -34.33 -0.86
N ALA A 35 -46.67 -34.37 -1.32
CA ALA A 35 -45.62 -33.40 -0.99
C ALA A 35 -45.83 -32.00 -1.61
N ASP A 36 -46.36 -31.93 -2.84
CA ASP A 36 -46.50 -30.69 -3.60
C ASP A 36 -47.94 -30.12 -3.59
N THR A 37 -48.80 -30.64 -2.70
CA THR A 37 -50.19 -30.17 -2.58
C THR A 37 -50.31 -29.22 -1.39
N PRO A 38 -50.91 -28.03 -1.54
CA PRO A 38 -51.22 -27.17 -0.41
C PRO A 38 -52.17 -27.85 0.59
N VAL A 39 -51.98 -27.61 1.89
CA VAL A 39 -52.78 -28.24 2.97
C VAL A 39 -54.29 -28.06 2.76
N ALA A 40 -54.74 -26.92 2.21
CA ALA A 40 -56.15 -26.64 1.93
C ALA A 40 -56.77 -27.51 0.82
N GLN A 41 -55.94 -28.15 -0.02
CA GLN A 41 -56.37 -29.05 -1.09
C GLN A 41 -56.17 -30.52 -0.72
N MET A 42 -55.63 -30.81 0.47
CA MET A 42 -55.47 -32.15 0.99
C MET A 42 -56.78 -32.67 1.61
N THR A 43 -56.99 -33.98 1.58
CA THR A 43 -58.07 -34.61 2.35
C THR A 43 -57.79 -34.52 3.85
N ASP A 44 -58.81 -34.59 4.70
CA ASP A 44 -58.64 -34.51 6.16
C ASP A 44 -57.63 -35.54 6.71
N ALA A 45 -57.60 -36.74 6.13
CA ALA A 45 -56.63 -37.79 6.48
C ALA A 45 -55.19 -37.40 6.10
N GLN A 46 -55.00 -36.78 4.93
CA GLN A 46 -53.70 -36.28 4.47
C GLN A 46 -53.25 -35.06 5.29
N GLN A 47 -54.17 -34.17 5.65
CA GLN A 47 -53.87 -33.04 6.55
C GLN A 47 -53.43 -33.52 7.93
N ALA A 48 -54.13 -34.52 8.51
CA ALA A 48 -53.74 -35.11 9.78
C ALA A 48 -52.36 -35.78 9.72
N ALA A 49 -52.04 -36.47 8.62
CA ALA A 49 -50.73 -37.06 8.39
C ALA A 49 -49.63 -35.99 8.24
N TYR A 50 -49.91 -34.90 7.52
CA TYR A 50 -49.04 -33.74 7.37
C TYR A 50 -48.71 -33.12 8.74
N TRP A 51 -49.72 -32.76 9.52
CA TRP A 51 -49.51 -32.16 10.83
C TRP A 51 -48.76 -33.09 11.79
N LYS A 52 -49.07 -34.40 11.77
CA LYS A 52 -48.36 -35.39 12.58
C LYS A 52 -46.88 -35.52 12.19
N HIS A 53 -46.56 -35.49 10.90
CA HIS A 53 -45.18 -35.53 10.42
C HIS A 53 -44.40 -34.31 10.87
N TYR A 54 -44.90 -33.10 10.60
CA TYR A 54 -44.21 -31.87 10.98
C TYR A 54 -44.13 -31.69 12.50
N SER A 55 -45.16 -32.10 13.25
CA SER A 55 -45.10 -32.10 14.72
C SER A 55 -43.96 -32.97 15.24
N ARG A 56 -43.75 -34.17 14.66
CA ARG A 56 -42.64 -35.05 15.02
C ARG A 56 -41.28 -34.47 14.64
N GLU A 57 -41.18 -33.79 13.50
CA GLU A 57 -39.94 -33.10 13.11
C GLU A 57 -39.62 -31.92 14.04
N HIS A 58 -40.61 -31.11 14.39
CA HIS A 58 -40.43 -29.99 15.32
C HIS A 58 -40.07 -30.48 16.72
N GLU A 59 -40.72 -31.54 17.20
CA GLU A 59 -40.36 -32.19 18.46
C GLU A 59 -38.94 -32.78 18.40
N GLY A 60 -38.55 -33.40 17.30
CA GLY A 60 -37.20 -33.92 17.09
C GLY A 60 -36.14 -32.81 17.14
N LYS A 61 -36.39 -31.67 16.50
CA LYS A 61 -35.52 -30.48 16.56
C LYS A 61 -35.44 -29.91 17.99
N ALA A 62 -36.58 -29.75 18.66
CA ALA A 62 -36.62 -29.25 20.04
C ALA A 62 -35.89 -30.18 21.03
N LYS A 63 -36.01 -31.50 20.83
CA LYS A 63 -35.24 -32.50 21.58
C LYS A 63 -33.75 -32.39 21.29
N ALA A 64 -33.34 -32.19 20.04
CA ALA A 64 -31.93 -32.01 19.69
C ALA A 64 -31.29 -30.84 20.47
N PHE A 65 -31.95 -29.67 20.50
CA PHE A 65 -31.50 -28.53 21.30
C PHE A 65 -31.44 -28.84 22.79
N THR A 66 -32.47 -29.50 23.33
CA THR A 66 -32.52 -29.93 24.73
C THR A 66 -31.39 -30.93 25.07
N THR A 67 -31.09 -31.89 24.18
CA THR A 67 -30.03 -32.89 24.37
C THR A 67 -28.63 -32.29 24.32
N LEU A 68 -28.45 -31.26 23.49
CA LEU A 68 -27.22 -30.48 23.45
C LEU A 68 -27.09 -29.52 24.65
N GLY A 69 -28.17 -29.31 25.41
CA GLY A 69 -28.20 -28.37 26.53
C GLY A 69 -28.08 -26.91 26.10
N VAL A 70 -28.29 -26.61 24.81
CA VAL A 70 -28.14 -25.27 24.23
C VAL A 70 -29.48 -24.80 23.69
N THR A 71 -29.91 -23.61 24.11
CA THR A 71 -31.10 -22.98 23.56
C THR A 71 -30.79 -22.31 22.21
N PRO A 72 -31.78 -22.16 21.32
CA PRO A 72 -31.59 -21.38 20.09
C PRO A 72 -31.04 -19.97 20.34
N GLU A 73 -31.46 -19.33 21.43
CA GLU A 73 -30.97 -18.02 21.85
C GLU A 73 -29.47 -18.05 22.20
N GLN A 74 -28.99 -19.09 22.89
CA GLN A 74 -27.55 -19.25 23.16
C GLN A 74 -26.74 -19.46 21.89
N ILE A 75 -27.27 -20.18 20.90
CA ILE A 75 -26.58 -20.36 19.62
C ILE A 75 -26.41 -19.01 18.92
N GLN A 76 -27.46 -18.18 18.90
CA GLN A 76 -27.38 -16.83 18.32
C GLN A 76 -26.35 -15.96 19.07
N GLN A 77 -26.37 -15.97 20.39
CA GLN A 77 -25.40 -15.22 21.20
C GLN A 77 -23.96 -15.69 20.96
N LEU A 78 -23.73 -17.00 20.80
CA LEU A 78 -22.41 -17.53 20.48
C LEU A 78 -21.95 -17.11 19.07
N GLN A 79 -22.86 -17.08 18.10
CA GLN A 79 -22.55 -16.61 16.75
C GLN A 79 -22.21 -15.11 16.74
N GLU A 80 -22.99 -14.28 17.42
CA GLU A 80 -22.73 -12.85 17.57
C GLU A 80 -21.37 -12.59 18.23
N ARG A 81 -21.09 -13.28 19.34
CA ARG A 81 -19.80 -13.17 20.03
C ARG A 81 -18.62 -13.60 19.16
N ASN A 82 -18.77 -14.68 18.39
CA ASN A 82 -17.73 -15.12 17.47
C ASN A 82 -17.50 -14.10 16.36
N ALA A 83 -18.56 -13.53 15.79
CA ALA A 83 -18.44 -12.49 14.76
C ALA A 83 -17.76 -11.22 15.30
N GLU A 84 -18.06 -10.82 16.54
CA GLU A 84 -17.38 -9.71 17.21
C GLU A 84 -15.88 -9.99 17.43
N LEU A 85 -15.54 -11.21 17.88
CA LEU A 85 -14.14 -11.61 18.09
C LEU A 85 -13.36 -11.67 16.77
N GLU A 86 -13.97 -12.20 15.71
CA GLU A 86 -13.37 -12.23 14.38
C GLU A 86 -13.11 -10.81 13.86
N LYS A 87 -14.09 -9.91 14.00
CA LYS A 87 -13.93 -8.50 13.63
C LYS A 87 -12.81 -7.83 14.42
N ALA A 88 -12.78 -8.00 15.74
CA ALA A 88 -11.74 -7.43 16.59
C ALA A 88 -10.34 -7.94 16.22
N GLN A 89 -10.21 -9.23 15.86
CA GLN A 89 -8.95 -9.79 15.39
C GLN A 89 -8.54 -9.25 14.02
N MET A 90 -9.48 -9.09 13.09
CA MET A 90 -9.20 -8.46 11.79
C MET A 90 -8.69 -7.03 12.00
N ASP A 91 -9.41 -6.20 12.77
CA ASP A 91 -9.01 -4.82 13.05
C ASP A 91 -7.61 -4.75 13.71
N ALA A 92 -7.31 -5.64 14.65
CA ALA A 92 -5.99 -5.72 15.27
C ALA A 92 -4.89 -6.15 14.29
N SER A 93 -5.19 -7.11 13.41
CA SER A 93 -4.24 -7.58 12.39
C SER A 93 -3.96 -6.52 11.33
N GLU A 94 -4.97 -5.74 10.94
CA GLU A 94 -4.83 -4.62 10.00
C GLU A 94 -3.98 -3.49 10.60
N LEU A 95 -4.20 -3.16 11.88
CA LEU A 95 -3.38 -2.18 12.58
C LEU A 95 -1.91 -2.64 12.67
N ALA A 96 -1.68 -3.92 13.01
CA ALA A 96 -0.34 -4.49 13.08
C ALA A 96 0.37 -4.49 11.72
N LEU A 97 -0.34 -4.79 10.64
CA LEU A 97 0.19 -4.70 9.28
C LEU A 97 0.56 -3.26 8.93
N LYS A 98 -0.32 -2.30 9.24
CA LYS A 98 -0.04 -0.88 9.00
C LYS A 98 1.20 -0.43 9.76
N GLU A 99 1.29 -0.73 11.05
CA GLU A 99 2.45 -0.38 11.88
C GLU A 99 3.74 -1.04 11.37
N ALA A 100 3.68 -2.31 10.96
CA ALA A 100 4.81 -3.01 10.37
C ALA A 100 5.26 -2.36 9.04
N THR A 101 4.31 -1.97 8.19
CA THR A 101 4.62 -1.28 6.92
C THR A 101 5.19 0.12 7.15
N ASP A 102 4.65 0.87 8.10
CA ASP A 102 5.15 2.20 8.45
C ASP A 102 6.56 2.12 9.03
N LYS A 103 6.81 1.15 9.91
CA LYS A 103 8.14 0.88 10.45
C LYS A 103 9.12 0.47 9.36
N ALA A 104 8.74 -0.46 8.48
CA ALA A 104 9.59 -0.88 7.36
C ALA A 104 9.90 0.28 6.41
N ALA A 105 8.94 1.16 6.14
CA ALA A 105 9.15 2.35 5.33
C ALA A 105 10.08 3.36 6.01
N ALA A 106 9.95 3.56 7.33
CA ALA A 106 10.85 4.41 8.11
C ALA A 106 12.28 3.86 8.12
N ASP A 107 12.44 2.55 8.37
CA ASP A 107 13.72 1.87 8.39
C ASP A 107 14.38 1.89 7.00
N ALA A 108 13.61 1.69 5.92
CA ALA A 108 14.09 1.81 4.56
C ALA A 108 14.57 3.23 4.23
N ARG A 109 13.81 4.26 4.64
CA ARG A 109 14.23 5.66 4.47
C ARG A 109 15.52 5.96 5.25
N ALA A 110 15.59 5.55 6.51
CA ALA A 110 16.77 5.74 7.34
C ALA A 110 18.02 5.03 6.76
N ALA A 111 17.85 3.81 6.26
CA ALA A 111 18.93 3.06 5.60
C ALA A 111 19.38 3.77 4.31
N THR A 112 18.44 4.20 3.46
CA THR A 112 18.78 4.96 2.25
C THR A 112 19.46 6.29 2.58
N GLU A 113 18.99 7.01 3.60
CA GLU A 113 19.64 8.26 4.01
C GLU A 113 21.06 7.98 4.54
N ALA A 114 21.26 6.95 5.34
CA ALA A 114 22.58 6.56 5.82
C ALA A 114 23.56 6.22 4.68
N ASP A 115 23.08 5.57 3.62
CA ASP A 115 23.91 5.20 2.46
C ASP A 115 24.20 6.37 1.51
N TRP A 116 23.23 7.26 1.30
CA TRP A 116 23.32 8.33 0.32
C TRP A 116 23.86 9.64 0.89
N LYS A 117 23.61 9.93 2.17
CA LYS A 117 24.05 11.18 2.82
C LYS A 117 25.57 11.38 2.77
N PRO A 118 26.43 10.38 3.06
CA PRO A 118 27.87 10.54 2.94
C PRO A 118 28.31 10.81 1.49
N LYS A 119 27.69 10.15 0.51
CA LYS A 119 28.00 10.32 -0.91
C LYS A 119 27.59 11.70 -1.42
N LEU A 120 26.44 12.21 -0.95
CA LEU A 120 25.96 13.55 -1.27
C LEU A 120 26.86 14.63 -0.66
N LEU A 121 27.23 14.48 0.61
CA LEU A 121 28.15 15.41 1.27
C LEU A 121 29.54 15.40 0.60
N ALA A 122 30.05 14.22 0.23
CA ALA A 122 31.31 14.09 -0.49
C ALA A 122 31.26 14.76 -1.88
N SER A 123 30.14 14.64 -2.61
CA SER A 123 29.99 15.28 -3.93
C SER A 123 29.87 16.81 -3.83
N GLN A 124 29.12 17.32 -2.84
CA GLN A 124 29.04 18.74 -2.55
C GLN A 124 30.40 19.32 -2.13
N LEU A 125 31.12 18.62 -1.25
CA LEU A 125 32.47 19.00 -0.83
C LEU A 125 33.43 19.06 -2.01
N LYS A 126 33.39 18.04 -2.89
CA LYS A 126 34.18 18.00 -4.12
C LYS A 126 33.84 19.17 -5.04
N SER A 127 32.56 19.50 -5.19
CA SER A 127 32.12 20.63 -6.02
C SER A 127 32.67 21.96 -5.49
N ALA A 128 32.51 22.23 -4.19
CA ALA A 128 33.02 23.45 -3.56
C ALA A 128 34.56 23.54 -3.66
N ALA A 129 35.27 22.45 -3.35
CA ALA A 129 36.72 22.43 -3.36
C ALA A 129 37.32 22.50 -4.78
N SER A 130 36.61 22.01 -5.80
CA SER A 130 37.05 22.07 -7.20
C SER A 130 37.19 23.50 -7.75
N GLN A 131 36.59 24.49 -7.08
CA GLN A 131 36.76 25.90 -7.43
C GLN A 131 38.19 26.40 -7.16
N VAL A 132 38.91 25.76 -6.23
CA VAL A 132 40.25 26.18 -5.78
C VAL A 132 41.32 25.16 -6.15
N LEU A 133 41.03 23.88 -5.94
CA LEU A 133 41.92 22.74 -6.16
C LEU A 133 41.52 21.98 -7.42
N SER A 134 42.49 21.38 -8.10
CA SER A 134 42.26 20.60 -9.31
C SER A 134 43.16 19.36 -9.36
N GLY A 135 42.72 18.32 -10.06
CA GLY A 135 43.53 17.11 -10.27
C GLY A 135 43.87 16.40 -8.95
N ASP A 136 45.13 15.97 -8.81
CA ASP A 136 45.59 15.15 -7.69
C ASP A 136 45.46 15.86 -6.34
N GLN A 137 45.67 17.19 -6.30
CA GLN A 137 45.52 17.99 -5.08
C GLN A 137 44.08 17.98 -4.53
N LEU A 138 43.08 17.92 -5.42
CA LEU A 138 41.69 17.84 -5.00
C LEU A 138 41.39 16.46 -4.40
N THR A 139 41.86 15.39 -5.03
CA THR A 139 41.65 14.02 -4.56
C THR A 139 42.33 13.78 -3.22
N GLU A 140 43.60 14.16 -3.09
CA GLU A 140 44.36 14.01 -1.84
C GLU A 140 43.75 14.83 -0.69
N TRP A 141 43.21 16.01 -0.99
CA TRP A 141 42.48 16.80 0.00
C TRP A 141 41.16 16.16 0.39
N LEU A 142 40.37 15.64 -0.56
CA LEU A 142 39.10 14.95 -0.26
C LEU A 142 39.33 13.68 0.57
N ASP A 143 40.41 12.94 0.32
CA ASP A 143 40.75 11.74 1.08
C ASP A 143 41.21 12.04 2.51
N SER A 144 41.76 13.24 2.75
CA SER A 144 42.27 13.63 4.07
C SER A 144 41.25 14.32 4.97
N VAL A 145 40.08 14.72 4.45
CA VAL A 145 39.11 15.51 5.22
C VAL A 145 37.74 14.85 5.29
N ASP A 146 37.16 14.87 6.49
CA ASP A 146 35.79 14.42 6.77
C ASP A 146 34.76 15.46 6.27
N PRO A 147 33.87 15.11 5.31
CA PRO A 147 32.82 16.00 4.82
C PRO A 147 31.87 16.50 5.92
N GLY A 148 31.68 15.71 6.99
CA GLY A 148 30.82 16.08 8.12
C GLY A 148 31.26 17.35 8.85
N LYS A 149 32.54 17.72 8.78
CA LYS A 149 33.08 18.92 9.44
C LYS A 149 32.73 20.22 8.72
N PHE A 150 32.31 20.14 7.47
CA PHE A 150 31.92 21.30 6.66
C PHE A 150 30.41 21.46 6.55
N VAL A 151 29.63 20.63 7.24
CA VAL A 151 28.17 20.74 7.20
C VAL A 151 27.71 22.02 7.91
N GLY A 152 26.83 22.77 7.26
CA GLY A 152 26.15 23.95 7.78
C GLY A 152 24.86 23.60 8.53
N ASP A 153 24.15 24.63 9.00
CA ASP A 153 22.93 24.45 9.80
C ASP A 153 21.77 23.84 8.99
N ASN A 154 21.84 23.90 7.66
CA ASN A 154 20.90 23.30 6.72
C ASN A 154 21.18 21.82 6.42
N GLY A 155 22.25 21.24 6.96
CA GLY A 155 22.63 19.85 6.68
C GLY A 155 23.37 19.64 5.35
N GLU A 156 23.73 20.72 4.65
CA GLU A 156 24.52 20.71 3.42
C GLU A 156 25.94 21.23 3.69
N ILE A 157 26.86 21.04 2.74
CA ILE A 157 28.22 21.60 2.87
C ILE A 157 28.18 23.13 2.80
N ASP A 158 28.73 23.79 3.83
CA ASP A 158 28.94 25.23 3.89
C ASP A 158 30.19 25.61 3.10
N GLU A 159 29.98 26.19 1.93
CA GLU A 159 31.03 26.66 1.02
C GLU A 159 31.99 27.65 1.69
N SER A 160 31.50 28.50 2.60
CA SER A 160 32.34 29.49 3.28
C SER A 160 33.33 28.81 4.22
N LYS A 161 32.92 27.75 4.93
CA LYS A 161 33.81 26.94 5.78
C LYS A 161 34.85 26.19 4.94
N VAL A 162 34.43 25.62 3.80
CA VAL A 162 35.33 24.93 2.86
C VAL A 162 36.39 25.91 2.35
N MET A 163 35.97 27.06 1.82
CA MET A 163 36.85 28.08 1.28
C MET A 163 37.77 28.68 2.34
N GLY A 164 37.29 28.89 3.57
CA GLY A 164 38.11 29.33 4.69
C GLY A 164 39.20 28.33 5.05
N LYS A 165 38.88 27.03 5.09
CA LYS A 165 39.86 25.97 5.37
C LYS A 165 40.87 25.80 4.24
N LEU A 166 40.42 25.87 2.99
CA LEU A 166 41.29 25.83 1.82
C LEU A 166 42.24 27.03 1.80
N THR A 167 41.76 28.24 2.10
CA THR A 167 42.58 29.45 2.20
C THR A 167 43.58 29.36 3.36
N ALA A 168 43.22 28.71 4.48
CA ALA A 168 44.13 28.52 5.60
C ALA A 168 45.26 27.53 5.31
N ILE A 169 44.99 26.45 4.57
CA ILE A 169 45.99 25.42 4.23
C ILE A 169 46.86 25.84 3.06
N PHE A 170 46.24 26.29 1.95
CA PHE A 170 46.92 26.57 0.69
C PHE A 170 47.29 28.05 0.52
N GLY A 171 46.93 28.89 1.49
CA GLY A 171 47.00 30.35 1.38
C GLY A 171 45.90 30.92 0.49
N GLN A 172 45.78 32.23 0.42
CA GLN A 172 45.08 32.83 -0.72
C GLN A 172 45.83 32.35 -1.96
N LYS A 173 45.13 31.63 -2.85
CA LYS A 173 45.54 31.53 -4.24
C LYS A 173 45.60 32.99 -4.68
N LYS A 174 46.79 33.61 -4.58
CA LYS A 174 47.06 34.87 -5.25
C LYS A 174 46.48 34.65 -6.61
N GLU A 175 45.58 35.52 -7.03
CA GLU A 175 45.35 35.70 -8.45
C GLU A 175 46.75 35.92 -9.01
N GLN A 176 47.37 34.83 -9.48
CA GLN A 176 48.26 34.89 -10.60
C GLN A 176 47.33 35.37 -11.70
N GLN A 177 47.13 36.70 -11.71
CA GLN A 177 47.21 37.47 -12.92
C GLN A 177 48.26 36.74 -13.72
N GLN A 178 47.79 35.95 -14.68
CA GLN A 178 48.62 35.48 -15.75
C GLN A 178 49.10 36.77 -16.42
N GLN A 179 50.16 37.35 -15.87
CA GLN A 179 51.06 38.15 -16.65
C GLN A 179 51.67 37.15 -17.61
N GLN A 180 50.98 37.00 -18.74
CA GLN A 180 51.46 36.33 -19.93
C GLN A 180 52.93 36.72 -20.08
N PRO A 181 53.87 35.76 -20.20
CA PRO A 181 55.26 36.08 -20.47
C PRO A 181 55.31 36.93 -21.74
N PHE A 182 55.69 38.19 -21.58
CA PHE A 182 55.73 39.15 -22.67
C PHE A 182 56.90 38.78 -23.59
N TRP A 183 56.63 37.96 -24.60
CA TRP A 183 57.57 37.64 -25.67
C TRP A 183 57.64 38.81 -26.65
N GLY A 184 58.24 39.92 -26.20
CA GLY A 184 59.02 40.85 -27.02
C GLY A 184 58.45 41.36 -28.35
N GLN A 185 57.13 41.48 -28.54
CA GLN A 185 56.61 41.99 -29.82
C GLN A 185 55.27 42.74 -29.70
N HIS A 186 55.29 43.89 -29.02
CA HIS A 186 54.50 45.07 -29.40
C HIS A 186 54.93 46.29 -28.58
N SER A 187 55.84 47.07 -29.15
CA SER A 187 55.90 48.51 -28.88
C SER A 187 55.12 49.19 -29.99
N THR A 188 53.85 49.55 -29.76
CA THR A 188 53.30 50.80 -30.29
C THR A 188 52.02 51.20 -29.54
N GLY A 189 52.13 52.27 -28.74
CA GLY A 189 51.06 53.23 -28.53
C GLY A 189 49.84 52.77 -27.72
N HIS A 190 49.88 53.04 -26.42
CA HIS A 190 48.68 53.59 -25.76
C HIS A 190 48.25 54.85 -26.52
N GLN A 191 47.02 54.90 -27.06
CA GLN A 191 46.02 55.94 -26.72
C GLN A 191 44.62 55.43 -27.09
N SER A 192 43.69 55.75 -26.20
CA SER A 192 42.30 55.31 -26.09
C SER A 192 41.50 55.31 -27.40
N ALA A 193 40.75 54.23 -27.63
CA ALA A 193 39.80 54.15 -28.73
C ALA A 193 38.64 55.13 -28.53
N ASP A 194 38.73 56.30 -29.16
CA ASP A 194 37.57 57.15 -29.43
C ASP A 194 36.55 56.35 -30.25
N LYS A 195 35.29 56.34 -29.78
CA LYS A 195 34.19 55.64 -30.44
C LYS A 195 34.11 56.07 -31.93
N PRO A 196 34.10 55.14 -32.89
CA PRO A 196 34.06 55.49 -34.31
C PRO A 196 32.80 56.34 -34.62
N GLY A 197 33.01 57.49 -35.27
CA GLY A 197 31.94 58.41 -35.70
C GLY A 197 31.77 59.71 -34.89
N THR A 198 32.56 59.95 -33.84
CA THR A 198 32.57 61.22 -33.09
C THR A 198 33.30 62.34 -33.86
N ALA A 199 34.46 62.03 -34.46
CA ALA A 199 35.23 62.99 -35.28
C ALA A 199 34.45 63.49 -36.51
N GLY A 200 33.66 62.62 -37.15
CA GLY A 200 32.82 62.98 -38.30
C GLY A 200 31.67 63.92 -37.94
N ARG A 201 31.03 63.71 -36.78
CA ARG A 201 29.95 64.59 -36.29
C ARG A 201 30.47 65.98 -35.91
N ALA A 202 31.64 66.07 -35.28
CA ALA A 202 32.27 67.35 -34.95
C ALA A 202 32.68 68.14 -36.20
N ALA A 203 33.15 67.47 -37.26
CA ALA A 203 33.47 68.11 -38.54
C ALA A 203 32.21 68.57 -39.30
N ALA A 204 31.10 67.81 -39.24
CA ALA A 204 29.83 68.18 -39.86
C ALA A 204 29.19 69.42 -39.19
N ALA A 205 29.21 69.50 -37.86
CA ALA A 205 28.70 70.66 -37.11
C ALA A 205 29.48 71.96 -37.41
N LYS A 206 30.77 71.86 -37.74
CA LYS A 206 31.58 73.01 -38.18
C LYS A 206 31.28 73.45 -39.62
N ARG A 207 30.80 72.55 -40.48
CA ARG A 207 30.51 72.84 -41.90
C ARG A 207 29.08 73.32 -42.14
N PHE A 208 28.12 72.94 -41.29
CA PHE A 208 26.73 73.36 -41.40
C PHE A 208 26.20 73.84 -40.03
N PRO A 209 26.58 75.04 -39.55
CA PRO A 209 25.90 75.63 -38.42
C PRO A 209 24.46 75.95 -38.84
N SER A 210 23.47 75.35 -38.18
CA SER A 210 22.06 75.67 -38.39
C SER A 210 21.84 77.14 -38.02
N LYS A 211 21.60 78.00 -39.01
CA LYS A 211 21.07 79.33 -38.76
C LYS A 211 19.63 79.19 -38.28
N THR A 212 19.34 79.80 -37.13
CA THR A 212 17.98 80.26 -36.80
C THR A 212 17.67 81.50 -37.64
#